data_AF-A0A8T1RTJ3-F1
#
_entry.id   AF-A0A8T1RTJ3-F1
#
_cell.length_a   1.000
_cell.length_b   1.000
_cell.length_c   1.000
_cell.angle_alpha   90.00
_cell.angle_beta   90.00
_cell.angle_gamma   90.00
#
_symmetry.space_group_name_H-M   'P 1'
#
loop_
_entity.id
_entity.type
_entity.pdbx_description
1 polymer ?
#
loop_
_entity_poly.entity_id
_entity_poly.type
_entity_poly.pdbx_seq_one_letter_code
_entity_poly.pdbx_strand_id
1 'polypeptide(L)'
;MTILVEQPEFGVEEEETKVPADEKELVLDGGFVVPQINSFGQTFRDYDAESQRREGVESFYRTNHINQTYGFVKKMREEYGKLDRVEMSIWECCELLNEVVDESDPDLDEPQIEHLLQTAEAIRKDYPNEDWLHLTGLIHDLGKVLLLPSFGELPQWAVVGDTFPVGCSFDESVVHHKYFKENPDYSNPAYNTKYGVYSEGCGLNNVMMSWGHDDYMYLVAKENKTTLPSAALFIIRYHSFYALHRSEAYKHLMNEEDVENLKWLQIFNKYDLYSKSKVRIDVEKVKPYYLSLIEKYFPSKLKW
;
A
#
# COMPACT_ATOMS: atom_id res chain seq x y z
N MET A 1 37.76 -1.33 -66.93
CA MET A 1 38.77 -1.71 -65.91
C MET A 1 39.30 -0.40 -65.38
N THR A 2 38.80 0.05 -64.23
CA THR A 2 39.21 1.34 -63.68
C THR A 2 39.14 1.27 -62.17
N ILE A 3 40.29 1.42 -61.54
CA ILE A 3 40.46 1.67 -60.10
C ILE A 3 41.24 2.97 -59.99
N LEU A 4 40.94 3.72 -58.93
CA LEU A 4 41.74 4.69 -58.15
C LEU A 4 41.06 6.07 -58.06
N VAL A 5 41.02 6.81 -56.95
CA VAL A 5 41.08 6.63 -55.48
C VAL A 5 40.70 8.02 -54.89
N GLU A 6 39.88 8.01 -53.82
CA GLU A 6 39.66 8.94 -52.67
C GLU A 6 39.77 10.50 -52.72
N GLN A 7 38.62 11.14 -52.40
CA GLN A 7 38.27 12.14 -51.33
C GLN A 7 39.09 13.45 -51.10
N PRO A 8 38.51 14.58 -50.58
CA PRO A 8 37.64 14.67 -49.39
C PRO A 8 36.51 15.74 -49.32
N GLU A 9 35.84 15.75 -48.15
CA GLU A 9 34.62 16.41 -47.62
C GLU A 9 34.56 17.95 -47.63
N PHE A 10 33.33 18.52 -47.50
CA PHE A 10 32.92 19.50 -46.47
C PHE A 10 31.38 19.69 -46.51
N GLY A 11 30.72 19.71 -45.34
CA GLY A 11 29.25 19.67 -45.16
C GLY A 11 28.54 21.02 -45.08
N VAL A 12 27.23 21.00 -44.77
CA VAL A 12 26.43 21.97 -43.97
C VAL A 12 25.07 21.32 -43.62
N GLU A 13 24.62 21.56 -42.38
CA GLU A 13 23.40 21.11 -41.70
C GLU A 13 22.11 21.78 -42.21
N GLU A 14 20.96 21.07 -42.15
CA GLU A 14 19.62 21.65 -42.25
C GLU A 14 18.87 21.44 -40.92
N GLU A 15 18.41 22.54 -40.33
CA GLU A 15 17.57 22.62 -39.13
C GLU A 15 16.10 22.24 -39.46
N GLU A 16 15.56 21.21 -38.78
CA GLU A 16 14.12 21.03 -38.68
C GLU A 16 13.59 21.58 -37.34
N THR A 17 12.72 22.58 -37.45
CA THR A 17 12.00 23.22 -36.36
C THR A 17 10.90 22.30 -35.83
N LYS A 18 11.01 21.84 -34.57
CA LYS A 18 9.91 21.22 -33.83
C LYS A 18 9.34 22.19 -32.78
N VAL A 19 8.06 22.47 -32.94
CA VAL A 19 7.19 23.20 -32.01
C VAL A 19 7.19 22.49 -30.65
N PRO A 20 7.34 23.18 -29.50
CA PRO A 20 7.27 22.52 -28.21
C PRO A 20 5.81 22.23 -27.88
N ALA A 21 5.49 20.96 -27.67
CA ALA A 21 4.27 20.57 -26.97
C ALA A 21 4.44 20.92 -25.50
N ASP A 22 3.48 21.67 -24.96
CA ASP A 22 3.35 21.96 -23.53
C ASP A 22 3.02 20.65 -22.79
N GLU A 23 4.04 19.86 -22.46
CA GLU A 23 3.95 18.81 -21.46
C GLU A 23 4.22 19.45 -20.09
N LYS A 24 3.14 19.82 -19.39
CA LYS A 24 3.20 19.96 -17.93
C LYS A 24 3.41 18.58 -17.33
N GLU A 25 4.65 18.12 -17.35
CA GLU A 25 5.13 17.04 -16.52
C GLU A 25 4.95 17.48 -15.06
N LEU A 26 3.96 16.90 -14.38
CA LEU A 26 3.76 17.06 -12.95
C LEU A 26 4.98 16.44 -12.27
N VAL A 27 5.97 17.28 -11.92
CA VAL A 27 7.11 16.87 -11.09
C VAL A 27 6.59 16.66 -9.65
N LEU A 28 6.06 15.47 -9.38
CA LEU A 28 5.49 15.04 -8.09
C LEU A 28 6.57 14.47 -7.16
N ASP A 29 7.68 15.18 -6.94
CA ASP A 29 8.72 14.68 -6.01
C ASP A 29 8.56 15.22 -4.57
N GLY A 30 7.68 16.21 -4.35
CA GLY A 30 7.34 16.74 -3.02
C GLY A 30 8.49 17.37 -2.23
N GLY A 31 9.75 17.19 -2.63
CA GLY A 31 10.93 17.59 -1.86
C GLY A 31 11.26 16.67 -0.68
N PHE A 32 10.56 15.55 -0.49
CA PHE A 32 10.85 14.61 0.60
C PHE A 32 12.22 13.95 0.40
N VAL A 33 13.13 14.18 1.35
CA VAL A 33 14.45 13.53 1.38
C VAL A 33 14.30 12.14 1.98
N VAL A 34 14.47 11.11 1.15
CA VAL A 34 14.43 9.71 1.58
C VAL A 34 15.67 9.42 2.44
N PRO A 35 15.50 8.99 3.71
CA PRO A 35 16.62 8.58 4.56
C PRO A 35 17.27 7.31 4.01
N GLN A 36 18.60 7.23 4.12
CA GLN A 36 19.35 6.06 3.66
C GLN A 36 19.19 4.83 4.56
N ILE A 37 18.82 5.03 5.83
CA ILE A 37 18.70 3.99 6.87
C ILE A 37 17.47 4.25 7.75
N ASN A 38 16.86 3.18 8.26
CA ASN A 38 15.69 3.20 9.14
C ASN A 38 16.04 3.65 10.57
N SER A 39 15.03 3.69 11.45
CA SER A 39 15.16 4.09 12.85
C SER A 39 16.11 3.20 13.68
N PHE A 40 16.44 2.01 13.16
CA PHE A 40 17.36 1.01 13.73
C PHE A 40 18.75 1.01 13.06
N GLY A 41 19.00 1.88 12.08
CA GLY A 41 20.28 1.98 11.38
C GLY A 41 20.49 0.92 10.29
N GLN A 42 19.42 0.28 9.83
CA GLN A 42 19.42 -0.73 8.76
C GLN A 42 18.82 -0.16 7.47
N THR A 43 19.04 -0.83 6.34
CA THR A 43 18.34 -0.50 5.08
C THR A 43 16.86 -0.82 5.24
N PHE A 44 15.98 0.07 4.77
CA PHE A 44 14.53 -0.16 4.80
C PHE A 44 14.15 -1.44 4.06
N ARG A 45 13.23 -2.21 4.64
CA ARG A 45 12.70 -3.47 4.06
C ARG A 45 13.79 -4.48 3.69
N ASP A 46 14.86 -4.56 4.46
CA ASP A 46 15.89 -5.58 4.29
C ASP A 46 15.52 -6.85 5.08
N TYR A 47 14.90 -7.80 4.37
CA TYR A 47 14.48 -9.09 4.94
C TYR A 47 15.64 -10.10 5.08
N ASP A 48 16.81 -9.80 4.50
CA ASP A 48 17.98 -10.67 4.51
C ASP A 48 19.06 -10.23 5.50
N ALA A 49 19.03 -8.97 5.94
CA ALA A 49 19.90 -8.45 6.98
C ALA A 49 19.78 -9.27 8.28
N GLU A 50 20.93 -9.59 8.88
CA GLU A 50 20.96 -10.16 10.23
C GLU A 50 20.39 -9.14 11.23
N SER A 51 19.17 -9.40 11.69
CA SER A 51 18.47 -8.62 12.70
C SER A 51 17.80 -9.55 13.70
N GLN A 52 17.55 -9.07 14.92
CA GLN A 52 16.81 -9.84 15.93
C GLN A 52 15.36 -10.15 15.50
N ARG A 53 14.84 -9.43 14.50
CA ARG A 53 13.46 -9.59 13.99
C ARG A 53 13.35 -10.53 12.81
N ARG A 54 14.46 -10.87 12.14
CA ARG A 54 14.47 -11.64 10.89
C ARG A 54 13.70 -12.96 11.00
N GLU A 55 13.98 -13.76 12.04
CA GLU A 55 13.30 -15.04 12.24
C GLU A 55 11.79 -14.88 12.49
N GLY A 56 11.40 -13.82 13.22
CA GLY A 56 10.00 -13.49 13.47
C GLY A 56 9.25 -13.12 12.19
N VAL A 57 9.83 -12.22 11.39
CA VAL A 57 9.26 -11.75 10.12
C VAL A 57 9.17 -12.89 9.09
N GLU A 58 10.20 -13.74 8.99
CA GLU A 58 10.16 -14.90 8.08
C GLU A 58 9.10 -15.93 8.52
N SER A 59 8.99 -16.20 9.83
CA SER A 59 7.95 -17.09 10.39
C SER A 59 6.54 -16.54 10.17
N PHE A 60 6.37 -15.22 10.32
CA PHE A 60 5.14 -14.50 10.02
C PHE A 60 4.73 -14.71 8.55
N TYR A 61 5.61 -14.39 7.60
CA TYR A 61 5.29 -14.50 6.18
C TYR A 61 5.10 -15.94 5.73
N ARG A 62 5.83 -16.90 6.31
CA ARG A 62 5.56 -18.32 6.10
C ARG A 62 4.12 -18.67 6.47
N THR A 63 3.68 -18.25 7.65
CA THR A 63 2.31 -18.54 8.12
C THR A 63 1.26 -17.82 7.27
N ASN A 64 1.50 -16.55 6.91
CA ASN A 64 0.64 -15.80 6.00
C ASN A 64 0.48 -16.53 4.66
N HIS A 65 1.59 -16.83 3.96
CA HIS A 65 1.56 -17.42 2.63
C HIS A 65 0.93 -18.80 2.61
N ILE A 66 1.04 -19.60 3.68
CA ILE A 66 0.41 -20.92 3.76
C ILE A 66 -1.12 -20.81 3.91
N ASN A 67 -1.61 -19.84 4.68
CA ASN A 67 -3.00 -19.81 5.13
C ASN A 67 -3.89 -18.83 4.34
N GLN A 68 -3.32 -17.84 3.65
CA GLN A 68 -4.05 -16.93 2.75
C GLN A 68 -4.46 -17.66 1.47
N THR A 69 -5.59 -18.35 1.53
CA THR A 69 -6.22 -19.06 0.41
C THR A 69 -7.41 -18.27 -0.13
N TYR A 70 -7.79 -18.51 -1.38
CA TYR A 70 -8.98 -17.91 -1.99
C TYR A 70 -10.24 -18.16 -1.15
N GLY A 71 -10.37 -19.38 -0.60
CA GLY A 71 -11.47 -19.75 0.28
C GLY A 71 -11.46 -19.02 1.62
N PHE A 72 -10.29 -18.90 2.25
CA PHE A 72 -10.12 -18.13 3.49
C PHE A 72 -10.51 -16.67 3.28
N VAL A 73 -9.94 -16.00 2.29
CA VAL A 73 -10.19 -14.58 2.04
C VAL A 73 -11.66 -14.31 1.75
N LYS A 74 -12.31 -15.16 0.93
CA LYS A 74 -13.74 -15.02 0.65
C LYS A 74 -14.58 -15.07 1.93
N LYS A 75 -14.26 -15.99 2.85
CA LYS A 75 -14.93 -16.09 4.16
C LYS A 75 -14.68 -14.83 5.00
N MET A 76 -13.44 -14.35 5.07
CA MET A 76 -13.10 -13.17 5.85
C MET A 76 -13.84 -11.93 5.34
N ARG A 77 -13.86 -11.72 4.02
CA ARG A 77 -14.57 -10.61 3.40
C ARG A 77 -16.08 -10.68 3.61
N GLU A 78 -16.68 -11.87 3.61
CA GLU A 78 -18.11 -12.08 3.94
C GLU A 78 -18.41 -11.79 5.41
N GLU A 79 -17.52 -12.21 6.31
CA GLU A 79 -17.69 -12.02 7.75
C GLU A 79 -17.53 -10.55 8.15
N TYR A 80 -16.44 -9.92 7.71
CA TYR A 80 -16.05 -8.57 8.12
C TYR A 80 -16.66 -7.47 7.25
N GLY A 81 -17.14 -7.79 6.04
CA GLY A 81 -17.87 -6.83 5.22
C GLY A 81 -19.24 -6.41 5.78
N LYS A 82 -19.71 -7.05 6.86
CA LYS A 82 -20.96 -6.68 7.56
C LYS A 82 -20.82 -5.42 8.39
N LEU A 83 -19.59 -5.12 8.85
CA LEU A 83 -19.26 -3.98 9.68
C LEU A 83 -20.18 -3.84 10.91
N ASP A 84 -20.35 -4.94 11.65
CA ASP A 84 -21.29 -5.05 12.77
C ASP A 84 -20.57 -5.29 14.12
N ARG A 85 -19.28 -4.96 14.21
CA ARG A 85 -18.47 -5.17 15.42
C ARG A 85 -18.58 -3.98 16.37
N VAL A 86 -18.28 -2.78 15.89
CA VAL A 86 -18.18 -1.57 16.71
C VAL A 86 -18.68 -0.34 15.95
N GLU A 87 -19.32 0.59 16.65
CA GLU A 87 -19.63 1.91 16.11
C GLU A 87 -18.75 2.98 16.79
N MET A 88 -17.85 3.59 16.02
CA MET A 88 -16.90 4.60 16.53
C MET A 88 -16.44 5.55 15.43
N SER A 89 -15.91 6.70 15.82
CA SER A 89 -15.29 7.68 14.93
C SER A 89 -13.89 7.23 14.51
N ILE A 90 -13.36 7.83 13.45
CA ILE A 90 -11.98 7.60 13.01
C ILE A 90 -10.97 7.97 14.11
N TRP A 91 -11.20 9.06 14.84
CA TRP A 91 -10.24 9.48 15.87
C TRP A 91 -10.22 8.55 17.09
N GLU A 92 -11.38 8.03 17.51
CA GLU A 92 -11.44 6.98 18.54
C GLU A 92 -10.70 5.71 18.08
N CYS A 93 -10.75 5.38 16.80
CA CYS A 93 -9.97 4.28 16.22
C CYS A 93 -8.45 4.52 16.32
N CYS A 94 -7.98 5.73 15.97
CA CYS A 94 -6.58 6.11 16.13
C CYS A 94 -6.11 5.95 17.59
N GLU A 95 -6.93 6.37 18.55
CA GLU A 95 -6.63 6.26 19.98
C GLU A 95 -6.61 4.79 20.46
N LEU A 96 -7.49 3.92 19.93
CA LEU A 96 -7.50 2.49 20.25
C LEU A 96 -6.26 1.74 19.76
N LEU A 97 -5.71 2.12 18.60
CA LEU A 97 -4.52 1.47 18.04
C LEU A 97 -3.22 1.85 18.74
N ASN A 98 -3.24 2.78 19.69
CA ASN A 98 -2.05 3.16 20.46
C ASN A 98 -1.43 1.99 21.24
N GLU A 99 -2.20 0.92 21.50
CA GLU A 99 -1.76 -0.28 22.23
C GLU A 99 -1.29 -1.43 21.30
N VAL A 100 -1.28 -1.22 19.97
CA VAL A 100 -0.96 -2.26 18.98
C VAL A 100 0.47 -2.08 18.43
N VAL A 101 1.22 -3.19 18.36
CA VAL A 101 2.55 -3.27 17.74
C VAL A 101 2.49 -4.23 16.54
N ASP A 102 2.95 -3.78 15.37
CA ASP A 102 2.99 -4.56 14.12
C ASP A 102 4.23 -5.47 14.05
N GLU A 103 4.03 -6.79 14.06
CA GLU A 103 5.13 -7.76 14.02
C GLU A 103 5.73 -7.99 12.62
N SER A 104 5.05 -7.53 11.56
CA SER A 104 5.53 -7.68 10.18
C SER A 104 6.53 -6.59 9.77
N ASP A 105 6.55 -5.48 10.52
CA ASP A 105 7.36 -4.30 10.21
C ASP A 105 8.80 -4.41 10.78
N PRO A 106 9.83 -4.48 9.92
CA PRO A 106 11.21 -4.49 10.39
C PRO A 106 11.69 -3.10 10.86
N ASP A 107 10.93 -2.02 10.60
CA ASP A 107 11.37 -0.63 10.66
C ASP A 107 10.75 0.20 11.83
N LEU A 108 9.76 -0.33 12.56
CA LEU A 108 9.00 0.40 13.60
C LEU A 108 8.94 -0.28 14.99
N ASP A 109 9.03 0.53 16.05
CA ASP A 109 8.81 0.15 17.46
C ASP A 109 7.85 1.12 18.22
N GLU A 110 7.26 2.07 17.50
CA GLU A 110 6.45 3.15 18.08
C GLU A 110 4.96 2.82 18.08
N PRO A 111 4.15 3.47 18.94
CA PRO A 111 2.70 3.31 18.90
C PRO A 111 2.14 3.66 17.53
N GLN A 112 1.15 2.90 17.07
CA GLN A 112 0.59 3.03 15.73
C GLN A 112 0.13 4.46 15.39
N ILE A 113 -0.42 5.22 16.36
CA ILE A 113 -0.86 6.60 16.14
C ILE A 113 0.27 7.56 15.74
N GLU A 114 1.50 7.34 16.22
CA GLU A 114 2.65 8.15 15.82
C GLU A 114 2.99 7.89 14.35
N HIS A 115 2.98 6.63 13.90
CA HIS A 115 3.18 6.28 12.48
C HIS A 115 2.15 6.93 11.56
N LEU A 116 0.86 6.87 11.95
CA LEU A 116 -0.22 7.50 11.20
C LEU A 116 0.00 9.02 11.05
N LEU A 117 0.36 9.69 12.15
CA LEU A 117 0.59 11.13 12.15
C LEU A 117 1.89 11.54 11.46
N GLN A 118 2.96 10.74 11.57
CA GLN A 118 4.21 10.96 10.85
C GLN A 118 3.98 10.89 9.34
N THR A 119 3.25 9.88 8.88
CA THR A 119 2.87 9.73 7.48
C THR A 119 2.03 10.93 7.02
N ALA A 120 0.97 11.26 7.76
CA ALA A 120 0.06 12.34 7.41
C ALA A 120 0.73 13.73 7.40
N GLU A 121 1.56 14.06 8.39
CA GLU A 121 2.25 15.35 8.48
C GLU A 121 3.38 15.48 7.45
N ALA A 122 4.07 14.38 7.11
CA ALA A 122 5.06 14.38 6.05
C ALA A 122 4.42 14.64 4.68
N ILE A 123 3.29 13.99 4.39
CA ILE A 123 2.49 14.30 3.19
C ILE A 123 2.04 15.75 3.21
N ARG A 124 1.47 16.22 4.32
CA ARG A 124 0.94 17.59 4.46
C ARG A 124 1.97 18.67 4.19
N LYS A 125 3.22 18.43 4.56
CA LYS A 125 4.32 19.36 4.33
C LYS A 125 4.60 19.55 2.83
N ASP A 126 4.54 18.47 2.07
CA ASP A 126 4.97 18.43 0.67
C ASP A 126 3.81 18.65 -0.31
N TYR A 127 2.59 18.29 0.10
CA TYR A 127 1.35 18.41 -0.68
C TYR A 127 0.30 19.26 0.03
N PRO A 128 0.59 20.51 0.45
CA PRO A 128 -0.26 21.28 1.36
C PRO A 128 -1.70 21.54 0.90
N ASN A 129 -1.99 21.36 -0.39
CA ASN A 129 -3.31 21.54 -0.99
C ASN A 129 -4.10 20.23 -1.17
N GLU A 130 -3.51 19.06 -0.89
CA GLU A 130 -4.13 17.74 -1.09
C GLU A 130 -4.65 17.19 0.24
N ASP A 131 -5.62 17.88 0.84
CA ASP A 131 -6.11 17.55 2.19
C ASP A 131 -6.69 16.13 2.32
N TRP A 132 -7.23 15.56 1.24
CA TRP A 132 -7.67 14.17 1.18
C TRP A 132 -6.50 13.19 1.33
N LEU A 133 -5.31 13.52 0.82
CA LEU A 133 -4.12 12.69 0.90
C LEU A 133 -3.53 12.73 2.32
N HIS A 134 -3.65 13.87 3.01
CA HIS A 134 -3.26 13.97 4.42
C HIS A 134 -4.13 13.04 5.28
N LEU A 135 -5.45 13.07 5.05
CA LEU A 135 -6.37 12.17 5.75
C LEU A 135 -6.10 10.71 5.37
N THR A 136 -5.78 10.42 4.11
CA THR A 136 -5.38 9.08 3.67
C THR A 136 -4.17 8.58 4.46
N GLY A 137 -3.15 9.44 4.65
CA GLY A 137 -2.02 9.20 5.55
C GLY A 137 -2.42 8.85 6.97
N LEU A 138 -3.40 9.56 7.54
CA LEU A 138 -3.86 9.28 8.90
C LEU A 138 -4.60 7.95 9.02
N ILE A 139 -5.30 7.50 7.97
CA ILE A 139 -6.28 6.40 8.11
C ILE A 139 -5.86 5.08 7.46
N HIS A 140 -4.81 5.05 6.64
CA HIS A 140 -4.43 3.88 5.83
C HIS A 140 -4.33 2.58 6.65
N ASP A 141 -3.77 2.69 7.85
CA ASP A 141 -3.44 1.56 8.71
C ASP A 141 -4.53 1.24 9.75
N LEU A 142 -5.66 1.97 9.75
CA LEU A 142 -6.71 1.77 10.77
C LEU A 142 -7.40 0.40 10.68
N GLY A 143 -7.23 -0.32 9.59
CA GLY A 143 -7.70 -1.70 9.49
C GLY A 143 -7.00 -2.67 10.45
N LYS A 144 -5.88 -2.26 11.07
CA LYS A 144 -5.17 -3.04 12.10
C LYS A 144 -6.00 -3.28 13.37
N VAL A 145 -7.14 -2.60 13.53
CA VAL A 145 -8.08 -2.87 14.64
C VAL A 145 -8.57 -4.32 14.68
N LEU A 146 -8.48 -5.05 13.57
CA LEU A 146 -8.76 -6.49 13.50
C LEU A 146 -7.94 -7.32 14.51
N LEU A 147 -6.80 -6.81 14.98
CA LEU A 147 -5.97 -7.44 16.04
C LEU A 147 -6.61 -7.35 17.43
N LEU A 148 -7.56 -6.43 17.62
CA LEU A 148 -8.16 -6.19 18.93
C LEU A 148 -9.32 -7.16 19.20
N PRO A 149 -9.55 -7.56 20.47
CA PRO A 149 -10.65 -8.46 20.84
C PRO A 149 -12.03 -8.00 20.37
N SER A 150 -12.31 -6.70 20.41
CA SER A 150 -13.59 -6.13 19.97
C SER A 150 -13.86 -6.32 18.47
N PHE A 151 -12.84 -6.66 17.68
CA PHE A 151 -12.90 -6.89 16.23
C PHE A 151 -12.56 -8.33 15.86
N GLY A 152 -12.45 -9.23 16.84
CA GLY A 152 -12.27 -10.67 16.62
C GLY A 152 -10.86 -11.20 16.86
N GLU A 153 -9.89 -10.37 17.26
CA GLU A 153 -8.54 -10.82 17.67
C GLU A 153 -7.88 -11.72 16.62
N LEU A 154 -7.89 -11.26 15.36
CA LEU A 154 -7.28 -12.02 14.28
C LEU A 154 -5.78 -12.16 14.51
N PRO A 155 -5.18 -13.30 14.12
CA PRO A 155 -3.73 -13.44 14.18
C PRO A 155 -3.07 -12.43 13.23
N GLN A 156 -1.89 -11.92 13.58
CA GLN A 156 -1.20 -10.88 12.80
C GLN A 156 -1.07 -11.23 11.32
N TRP A 157 -0.80 -12.49 10.97
CA TRP A 157 -0.66 -12.93 9.57
C TRP A 157 -1.93 -12.73 8.73
N ALA A 158 -3.10 -12.58 9.36
CA ALA A 158 -4.38 -12.31 8.71
C ALA A 158 -4.78 -10.83 8.78
N VAL A 159 -3.88 -9.94 9.22
CA VAL A 159 -4.15 -8.50 9.37
C VAL A 159 -3.07 -7.64 8.71
N VAL A 160 -1.80 -7.87 9.01
CA VAL A 160 -0.68 -7.02 8.57
C VAL A 160 0.16 -7.69 7.47
N GLY A 161 1.20 -7.00 7.01
CA GLY A 161 2.15 -7.48 6.02
C GLY A 161 1.76 -7.22 4.56
N ASP A 162 2.73 -7.45 3.66
CA ASP A 162 2.55 -7.28 2.23
C ASP A 162 1.39 -8.14 1.68
N THR A 163 0.58 -7.55 0.79
CA THR A 163 -0.57 -8.21 0.18
C THR A 163 -0.28 -8.73 -1.22
N PHE A 164 -1.05 -9.73 -1.63
CA PHE A 164 -0.96 -10.34 -2.97
C PHE A 164 -2.33 -10.87 -3.43
N PRO A 165 -2.58 -10.98 -4.75
CA PRO A 165 -3.79 -11.60 -5.27
C PRO A 165 -3.87 -13.09 -4.88
N VAL A 166 -5.03 -13.53 -4.38
CA VAL A 166 -5.37 -14.95 -4.23
C VAL A 166 -6.25 -15.40 -5.39
N GLY A 167 -6.29 -16.69 -5.70
CA GLY A 167 -7.11 -17.22 -6.81
C GLY A 167 -6.48 -17.08 -8.20
N CYS A 168 -5.23 -16.66 -8.29
CA CYS A 168 -4.34 -16.77 -9.45
C CYS A 168 -2.93 -17.17 -8.98
N SER A 169 -2.01 -17.44 -9.92
CA SER A 169 -0.65 -17.85 -9.58
C SER A 169 0.11 -16.77 -8.81
N PHE A 170 0.83 -17.16 -7.77
CA PHE A 170 1.67 -16.26 -6.98
C PHE A 170 2.97 -15.90 -7.73
N ASP A 171 3.18 -14.61 -7.99
CA ASP A 171 4.36 -14.04 -8.62
C ASP A 171 5.59 -14.08 -7.71
N GLU A 172 6.77 -14.35 -8.26
CA GLU A 172 8.04 -14.49 -7.53
C GLU A 172 8.50 -13.20 -6.82
N SER A 173 7.94 -12.05 -7.20
CA SER A 173 8.20 -10.77 -6.55
C SER A 173 7.56 -10.62 -5.16
N VAL A 174 6.64 -11.50 -4.78
CA VAL A 174 6.07 -11.51 -3.43
C VAL A 174 7.16 -11.96 -2.43
N VAL A 175 7.32 -11.21 -1.34
CA VAL A 175 8.33 -11.47 -0.31
C VAL A 175 8.24 -12.93 0.17
N HIS A 176 9.38 -13.59 0.41
CA HIS A 176 9.44 -15.01 0.82
C HIS A 176 8.56 -15.98 0.01
N HIS A 177 8.45 -15.78 -1.32
CA HIS A 177 7.66 -16.60 -2.26
C HIS A 177 7.80 -18.11 -2.09
N LYS A 178 8.99 -18.58 -1.68
CA LYS A 178 9.31 -20.00 -1.44
C LYS A 178 8.27 -20.75 -0.58
N TYR A 179 7.58 -20.07 0.34
CA TYR A 179 6.59 -20.67 1.22
C TYR A 179 5.23 -20.95 0.58
N PHE A 180 4.92 -20.34 -0.58
CA PHE A 180 3.69 -20.64 -1.29
C PHE A 180 3.59 -22.10 -1.74
N LYS A 181 4.71 -22.82 -1.87
CA LYS A 181 4.71 -24.27 -2.18
C LYS A 181 3.92 -25.10 -1.16
N GLU A 182 3.77 -24.59 0.08
CA GLU A 182 2.99 -25.22 1.15
C GLU A 182 1.52 -24.77 1.17
N ASN A 183 1.14 -23.73 0.39
CA ASN A 183 -0.24 -23.26 0.27
C ASN A 183 -1.07 -24.23 -0.59
N PRO A 184 -2.28 -24.66 -0.16
CA PRO A 184 -3.11 -25.58 -0.94
C PRO A 184 -3.54 -25.03 -2.31
N ASP A 185 -3.64 -23.71 -2.47
CA ASP A 185 -4.02 -23.08 -3.74
C ASP A 185 -2.86 -23.06 -4.76
N TYR A 186 -1.60 -23.21 -4.32
CA TYR A 186 -0.44 -23.17 -5.21
C TYR A 186 -0.46 -24.25 -6.30
N SER A 187 -0.97 -25.44 -5.95
CA SER A 187 -1.09 -26.58 -6.88
C SER A 187 -2.51 -26.81 -7.38
N ASN A 188 -3.46 -25.94 -7.00
CA ASN A 188 -4.86 -26.06 -7.41
C ASN A 188 -5.03 -25.59 -8.87
N PRO A 189 -5.51 -26.45 -9.79
CA PRO A 189 -5.64 -26.10 -11.22
C PRO A 189 -6.61 -24.94 -11.49
N ALA A 190 -7.50 -24.61 -10.55
CA ALA A 190 -8.37 -23.45 -10.67
C ALA A 190 -7.65 -22.12 -10.42
N TYR A 191 -6.54 -22.14 -9.67
CA TYR A 191 -5.87 -20.93 -9.18
C TYR A 191 -4.41 -20.82 -9.63
N ASN A 192 -3.76 -21.92 -10.00
CA ASN A 192 -2.32 -21.94 -10.29
C ASN A 192 -1.92 -21.45 -11.70
N THR A 193 -2.81 -20.75 -12.40
CA THR A 193 -2.53 -20.15 -13.71
C THR A 193 -2.43 -18.63 -13.58
N LYS A 194 -1.83 -17.97 -14.60
CA LYS A 194 -1.64 -16.52 -14.62
C LYS A 194 -2.89 -15.73 -14.22
N TYR A 195 -4.05 -16.12 -14.74
CA TYR A 195 -5.31 -15.45 -14.45
C TYR A 195 -6.15 -16.19 -13.39
N GLY A 196 -5.98 -17.51 -13.25
CA GLY A 196 -6.79 -18.32 -12.33
C GLY A 196 -8.30 -18.08 -12.53
N VAL A 197 -8.97 -17.50 -11.55
CA VAL A 197 -10.40 -17.15 -11.61
C VAL A 197 -10.70 -15.80 -12.26
N TYR A 198 -9.68 -15.01 -12.62
CA TYR A 198 -9.82 -13.66 -13.16
C TYR A 198 -9.75 -13.63 -14.69
N SER A 199 -10.01 -12.45 -15.26
CA SER A 199 -9.77 -12.14 -16.66
C SER A 199 -8.71 -11.04 -16.79
N GLU A 200 -8.09 -10.95 -17.96
CA GLU A 200 -7.18 -9.85 -18.29
C GLU A 200 -7.87 -8.50 -18.15
N GLY A 201 -7.18 -7.54 -17.53
CA GLY A 201 -7.68 -6.18 -17.34
C GLY A 201 -8.99 -6.08 -16.58
N CYS A 202 -9.33 -7.06 -15.73
CA CYS A 202 -10.59 -7.07 -14.98
C CYS A 202 -10.71 -5.90 -14.00
N GLY A 203 -9.60 -5.24 -13.67
CA GLY A 203 -9.51 -4.20 -12.67
C GLY A 203 -9.29 -4.81 -11.29
N LEU A 204 -8.36 -4.22 -10.52
CA LEU A 204 -7.99 -4.71 -9.19
C LEU A 204 -9.18 -4.72 -8.23
N ASN A 205 -10.19 -3.88 -8.46
CA ASN A 205 -11.42 -3.91 -7.67
C ASN A 205 -12.17 -5.25 -7.72
N ASN A 206 -11.98 -6.02 -8.79
CA ASN A 206 -12.54 -7.36 -9.01
C ASN A 206 -11.57 -8.50 -8.62
N VAL A 207 -10.36 -8.16 -8.17
CA VAL A 207 -9.35 -9.11 -7.68
C VAL A 207 -9.51 -9.28 -6.18
N MET A 208 -9.49 -10.53 -5.73
CA MET A 208 -9.45 -10.86 -4.32
C MET A 208 -7.99 -10.79 -3.85
N MET A 209 -7.70 -9.84 -2.95
CA MET A 209 -6.39 -9.69 -2.34
C MET A 209 -6.32 -10.52 -1.05
N SER A 210 -5.15 -11.01 -0.66
CA SER A 210 -4.91 -11.60 0.67
C SER A 210 -5.54 -10.70 1.75
N TRP A 211 -6.27 -11.30 2.69
CA TRP A 211 -7.07 -10.55 3.66
C TRP A 211 -6.18 -9.83 4.67
N GLY A 212 -6.50 -8.57 4.96
CA GLY A 212 -5.75 -7.75 5.91
C GLY A 212 -6.36 -6.36 6.11
N HIS A 213 -5.58 -5.48 6.75
CA HIS A 213 -5.96 -4.12 7.11
C HIS A 213 -6.32 -3.26 5.90
N ASP A 214 -5.62 -3.37 4.77
CA ASP A 214 -5.93 -2.65 3.52
C ASP A 214 -7.39 -2.84 3.09
N ASP A 215 -7.77 -4.11 2.89
CA ASP A 215 -9.06 -4.47 2.31
C ASP A 215 -10.21 -4.22 3.30
N TYR A 216 -9.95 -4.44 4.59
CA TYR A 216 -10.90 -4.11 5.64
C TYR A 216 -11.11 -2.60 5.80
N MET A 217 -10.05 -1.79 5.85
CA MET A 217 -10.19 -0.34 5.95
C MET A 217 -10.85 0.26 4.70
N TYR A 218 -10.57 -0.30 3.52
CA TYR A 218 -11.30 0.04 2.29
C TYR A 218 -12.80 -0.25 2.43
N LEU A 219 -13.20 -1.42 2.96
CA LEU A 219 -14.60 -1.75 3.20
C LEU A 219 -15.24 -0.78 4.19
N VAL A 220 -14.58 -0.49 5.32
CA VAL A 220 -15.03 0.50 6.30
C VAL A 220 -15.28 1.84 5.62
N ALA A 221 -14.31 2.35 4.83
CA ALA A 221 -14.45 3.64 4.19
C ALA A 221 -15.59 3.69 3.16
N LYS A 222 -15.68 2.65 2.32
CA LYS A 222 -16.67 2.54 1.25
C LYS A 222 -18.09 2.40 1.78
N GLU A 223 -18.33 1.46 2.69
CA GLU A 223 -19.67 1.16 3.21
C GLU A 223 -20.20 2.27 4.13
N ASN A 224 -19.30 3.01 4.80
CA ASN A 224 -19.65 4.24 5.51
C ASN A 224 -19.76 5.47 4.59
N LYS A 225 -19.70 5.30 3.27
CA LYS A 225 -19.96 6.32 2.26
C LYS A 225 -19.06 7.54 2.40
N THR A 226 -17.76 7.32 2.58
CA THR A 226 -16.77 8.40 2.55
C THR A 226 -16.92 9.24 1.27
N THR A 227 -16.57 10.52 1.38
CA THR A 227 -16.46 11.43 0.22
C THR A 227 -15.03 11.58 -0.27
N LEU A 228 -14.09 10.77 0.25
CA LEU A 228 -12.72 10.69 -0.27
C LEU A 228 -12.71 10.30 -1.77
N PRO A 229 -11.73 10.81 -2.55
CA PRO A 229 -11.62 10.49 -3.96
C PRO A 229 -11.22 9.02 -4.20
N SER A 230 -11.41 8.53 -5.43
CA SER A 230 -11.03 7.16 -5.83
C SER A 230 -9.55 6.85 -5.55
N ALA A 231 -8.66 7.83 -5.77
CA ALA A 231 -7.23 7.70 -5.48
C ALA A 231 -6.96 7.38 -3.99
N ALA A 232 -7.68 8.00 -3.06
CA ALA A 232 -7.55 7.70 -1.63
C ALA A 232 -7.97 6.27 -1.30
N LEU A 233 -9.10 5.83 -1.83
CA LEU A 233 -9.60 4.46 -1.64
C LEU A 233 -8.68 3.43 -2.27
N PHE A 234 -8.06 3.76 -3.41
CA PHE A 234 -7.07 2.92 -4.06
C PHE A 234 -5.80 2.79 -3.22
N ILE A 235 -5.29 3.90 -2.67
CA ILE A 235 -4.17 3.89 -1.74
C ILE A 235 -4.47 2.97 -0.55
N ILE A 236 -5.59 3.22 0.16
CA ILE A 236 -5.96 2.44 1.35
C ILE A 236 -6.00 0.94 1.03
N ARG A 237 -6.56 0.56 -0.12
CA ARG A 237 -6.77 -0.84 -0.48
C ARG A 237 -5.52 -1.57 -0.98
N TYR A 238 -4.50 -0.85 -1.45
CA TYR A 238 -3.37 -1.45 -2.17
C TYR A 238 -1.99 -0.97 -1.68
N HIS A 239 -1.91 -0.23 -0.58
CA HIS A 239 -0.63 0.28 -0.06
C HIS A 239 0.32 -0.81 0.45
N SER A 240 -0.21 -1.98 0.81
CA SER A 240 0.58 -3.16 1.14
C SER A 240 0.90 -4.02 -0.11
N PHE A 241 0.42 -3.67 -1.31
CA PHE A 241 0.60 -4.50 -2.51
C PHE A 241 1.95 -4.27 -3.20
N TYR A 242 3.05 -4.50 -2.47
CA TYR A 242 4.41 -4.19 -2.90
C TYR A 242 4.83 -4.89 -4.20
N ALA A 243 4.35 -6.12 -4.44
CA ALA A 243 4.60 -6.80 -5.70
C ALA A 243 4.13 -5.97 -6.92
N LEU A 244 3.04 -5.22 -6.79
CA LEU A 244 2.57 -4.31 -7.83
C LEU A 244 3.38 -3.00 -7.86
N HIS A 245 3.33 -2.21 -6.79
CA HIS A 245 3.80 -0.82 -6.86
C HIS A 245 5.33 -0.66 -6.74
N ARG A 246 6.05 -1.71 -6.30
CA ARG A 246 7.52 -1.75 -6.26
C ARG A 246 8.12 -2.63 -7.35
N SER A 247 7.54 -3.81 -7.59
CA SER A 247 8.11 -4.82 -8.49
C SER A 247 7.40 -4.91 -9.86
N GLU A 248 6.38 -4.09 -10.09
CA GLU A 248 5.61 -4.00 -11.35
C GLU A 248 4.90 -5.30 -11.76
N ALA A 249 4.71 -6.25 -10.83
CA ALA A 249 3.98 -7.48 -11.06
C ALA A 249 2.46 -7.23 -11.14
N TYR A 250 1.71 -8.23 -11.61
CA TYR A 250 0.24 -8.22 -11.69
C TYR A 250 -0.42 -7.10 -12.53
N LYS A 251 0.34 -6.27 -13.26
CA LYS A 251 -0.20 -5.25 -14.19
C LYS A 251 -1.21 -5.77 -15.20
N HIS A 252 -1.16 -7.07 -15.53
CA HIS A 252 -2.11 -7.72 -16.44
C HIS A 252 -3.55 -7.83 -15.88
N LEU A 253 -3.75 -7.58 -14.59
CA LEU A 253 -5.08 -7.52 -13.95
C LEU A 253 -5.64 -6.10 -13.86
N MET A 254 -4.80 -5.07 -14.06
CA MET A 254 -5.18 -3.67 -13.92
C MET A 254 -6.04 -3.17 -15.09
N ASN A 255 -7.00 -2.30 -14.79
CA ASN A 255 -7.71 -1.50 -15.78
C ASN A 255 -7.13 -0.07 -15.87
N GLU A 256 -7.71 0.79 -16.70
CA GLU A 256 -7.24 2.17 -16.90
C GLU A 256 -7.29 3.01 -15.60
N GLU A 257 -8.35 2.88 -14.81
CA GLU A 257 -8.50 3.59 -13.54
C GLU A 257 -7.43 3.17 -12.51
N ASP A 258 -7.09 1.88 -12.45
CA ASP A 258 -6.02 1.39 -11.58
C ASP A 258 -4.66 1.99 -11.97
N VAL A 259 -4.40 2.14 -13.28
CA VAL A 259 -3.14 2.73 -13.79
C VAL A 259 -3.04 4.21 -13.42
N GLU A 260 -4.15 4.94 -13.45
CA GLU A 260 -4.18 6.34 -13.02
C GLU A 260 -3.94 6.47 -11.51
N ASN A 261 -4.59 5.64 -10.71
CA ASN A 261 -4.47 5.68 -9.25
C ASN A 261 -3.12 5.15 -8.75
N LEU A 262 -2.46 4.24 -9.48
CA LEU A 262 -1.14 3.72 -9.12
C LEU A 262 -0.09 4.82 -8.93
N LYS A 263 -0.19 5.92 -9.67
CA LYS A 263 0.70 7.09 -9.53
C LYS A 263 0.59 7.69 -8.12
N TRP A 264 -0.62 7.83 -7.61
CA TRP A 264 -0.87 8.34 -6.25
C TRP A 264 -0.41 7.36 -5.17
N LEU A 265 -0.57 6.06 -5.41
CA LEU A 265 -0.06 5.03 -4.51
C LEU A 265 1.48 5.06 -4.41
N GLN A 266 2.18 5.24 -5.53
CA GLN A 266 3.64 5.37 -5.52
C GLN A 266 4.11 6.60 -4.74
N ILE A 267 3.39 7.73 -4.86
CA ILE A 267 3.64 8.93 -4.06
C ILE A 267 3.43 8.64 -2.59
N PHE A 268 2.28 8.07 -2.24
CA PHE A 268 1.93 7.74 -0.86
C PHE A 268 2.96 6.81 -0.19
N ASN A 269 3.38 5.75 -0.89
CA ASN A 269 4.30 4.74 -0.36
C ASN A 269 5.65 5.33 0.09
N LYS A 270 6.09 6.43 -0.52
CA LYS A 270 7.29 7.17 -0.07
C LYS A 270 7.12 7.65 1.37
N TYR A 271 5.94 8.16 1.72
CA TYR A 271 5.67 8.71 3.04
C TYR A 271 5.42 7.62 4.07
N ASP A 272 4.60 6.63 3.76
CA ASP A 272 4.36 5.48 4.65
C ASP A 272 5.68 4.81 5.05
N LEU A 273 6.55 4.52 4.08
CA LEU A 273 7.80 3.83 4.38
C LEU A 273 8.83 4.72 5.08
N TYR A 274 9.02 5.95 4.60
CA TYR A 274 10.20 6.75 4.94
C TYR A 274 9.95 7.88 5.94
N SER A 275 8.71 8.16 6.32
CA SER A 275 8.40 9.15 7.36
C SER A 275 8.64 8.63 8.78
N LYS A 276 8.83 7.31 8.93
CA LYS A 276 9.11 6.62 10.19
C LYS A 276 10.32 7.25 10.89
N SER A 277 10.08 7.89 12.02
CA SER A 277 11.06 8.75 12.69
C SER A 277 10.96 8.63 14.21
N LYS A 278 12.07 8.82 14.92
CA LYS A 278 12.06 8.92 16.40
C LYS A 278 11.52 10.27 16.91
N VAL A 279 11.28 11.22 16.01
CA VAL A 279 10.73 12.54 16.34
C VAL A 279 9.22 12.44 16.40
N ARG A 280 8.68 12.51 17.62
CA ARG A 280 7.24 12.40 17.86
C ARG A 280 6.47 13.62 17.38
N ILE A 281 5.24 13.40 16.95
CA ILE A 281 4.30 14.46 16.58
C ILE A 281 3.55 14.91 17.83
N ASP A 282 3.40 16.23 18.01
CA ASP A 282 2.55 16.78 19.06
C ASP A 282 1.08 16.57 18.69
N VAL A 283 0.50 15.47 19.18
CA VAL A 283 -0.86 15.02 18.88
C VAL A 283 -1.89 16.12 19.16
N GLU A 284 -1.82 16.78 20.31
CA GLU A 284 -2.79 17.80 20.72
C GLU A 284 -2.74 19.03 19.80
N LYS A 285 -1.57 19.36 19.27
CA LYS A 285 -1.40 20.47 18.32
C LYS A 285 -2.02 20.17 16.96
N VAL A 286 -1.93 18.93 16.47
CA VAL A 286 -2.38 18.56 15.12
C VAL A 286 -3.81 17.99 15.10
N LYS A 287 -4.30 17.47 16.22
CA LYS A 287 -5.64 16.87 16.37
C LYS A 287 -6.78 17.75 15.84
N PRO A 288 -6.86 19.07 16.13
CA PRO A 288 -7.94 19.90 15.59
C PRO A 288 -7.98 19.94 14.05
N TYR A 289 -6.82 19.89 13.40
CA TYR A 289 -6.74 19.85 11.94
C TYR A 289 -7.30 18.54 11.39
N TYR A 290 -6.84 17.41 11.91
CA TYR A 290 -7.27 16.09 11.44
C TYR A 290 -8.74 15.79 11.76
N LEU A 291 -9.26 16.24 12.90
CA LEU A 291 -10.69 16.17 13.19
C LEU A 291 -11.53 16.92 12.15
N SER A 292 -11.07 18.10 11.68
CA SER A 292 -11.76 18.83 10.62
C SER A 292 -11.78 18.09 9.28
N LEU A 293 -10.72 17.33 8.96
CA LEU A 293 -10.68 16.50 7.77
C LEU A 293 -11.59 15.28 7.90
N ILE A 294 -11.60 14.64 9.08
CA ILE A 294 -12.51 13.53 9.38
C ILE A 294 -13.96 13.99 9.20
N GLU A 295 -14.33 15.13 9.77
CA GLU A 295 -15.68 15.70 9.63
C GLU A 295 -16.04 16.03 8.17
N LYS A 296 -15.06 16.50 7.38
CA LYS A 296 -15.24 16.77 5.95
C LYS A 296 -15.53 15.50 5.13
N TYR A 297 -14.83 14.41 5.43
CA TYR A 297 -14.77 13.23 4.56
C TYR A 297 -15.57 12.02 5.04
N PHE A 298 -16.00 12.01 6.29
CA PHE A 298 -16.69 10.87 6.91
C PHE A 298 -17.86 11.32 7.80
N PRO A 299 -18.86 10.44 8.01
CA PRO A 299 -19.83 10.65 9.07
C PRO A 299 -19.13 10.65 10.45
N SER A 300 -19.77 11.25 11.45
CA SER A 300 -19.21 11.36 12.80
C SER A 300 -18.97 10.01 13.49
N LYS A 301 -19.79 9.00 13.16
CA LYS A 301 -19.66 7.63 13.62
C LYS A 301 -19.70 6.69 12.42
N LEU A 302 -18.78 5.73 12.42
CA LEU A 302 -18.65 4.73 11.39
C LEU A 302 -18.98 3.37 11.99
N LYS A 303 -19.51 2.50 11.15
CA LYS A 303 -19.62 1.07 11.40
C LYS A 303 -18.32 0.39 11.02
N TRP A 304 -17.79 -0.39 11.96
CA TRP A 304 -16.57 -1.17 11.82
C TRP A 304 -16.92 -2.65 12.01
#